data_AF-A0A5A7NDG5-F1
#
_entry.id   AF-A0A5A7NDG5-F1
#
_cell.length_a   1.000
_cell.length_b   1.000
_cell.length_c   1.000
_cell.angle_alpha   90.00
_cell.angle_beta   90.00
_cell.angle_gamma   90.00
#
_symmetry.space_group_name_H-M   'P 1'
#
loop_
_entity.id
_entity.type
_entity.pdbx_description
1 polymer ?
#
loop_
_entity_poly.entity_id
_entity_poly.type
_entity_poly.pdbx_seq_one_letter_code
_entity_poly.pdbx_strand_id
1 'polypeptide(L)' 'MIRIGLLGIGGRMGQALLKAVLECPEAVLSGGVARPGSPDVGRALMALDGTPL' A
#
# COMPACT_ATOMS: atom_id res chain seq x y z
N MET A 1 0.11 -16.45 -6.53
CA MET A 1 0.20 -15.13 -5.89
C MET A 1 -0.64 -14.14 -6.66
N ILE A 2 -1.57 -13.47 -5.98
CA ILE A 2 -2.44 -12.44 -6.54
C ILE A 2 -1.74 -11.08 -6.39
N ARG A 3 -1.67 -10.31 -7.47
CA ARG A 3 -1.05 -8.98 -7.49
C ARG A 3 -2.11 -7.91 -7.29
N ILE A 4 -1.96 -7.09 -6.25
CA ILE A 4 -2.99 -6.12 -5.84
C ILE A 4 -2.44 -4.69 -5.93
N GLY A 5 -3.18 -3.80 -6.60
CA GLY A 5 -2.96 -2.36 -6.55
C GLY A 5 -4.03 -1.67 -5.69
N LEU A 6 -3.64 -0.66 -4.90
CA LEU A 6 -4.56 0.07 -4.03
C LEU A 6 -4.82 1.49 -4.51
N LEU A 7 -6.09 1.85 -4.72
CA LEU A 7 -6.51 3.22 -5.04
C LEU A 7 -6.91 3.95 -3.75
N GLY A 8 -6.40 5.16 -3.55
CA GLY A 8 -6.64 5.93 -2.33
C GLY A 8 -5.80 5.46 -1.15
N ILE A 9 -4.56 5.04 -1.40
CA ILE A 9 -3.71 4.39 -0.39
C ILE A 9 -3.42 5.28 0.83
N GLY A 10 -3.35 6.60 0.68
CA GLY A 10 -3.17 7.55 1.80
C GLY A 10 -4.40 7.73 2.70
N GLY A 11 -5.55 7.17 2.32
CA GLY A 11 -6.77 7.23 3.14
C GLY A 11 -6.82 6.16 4.22
N ARG A 12 -7.69 6.34 5.22
CA ARG A 12 -7.90 5.38 6.33
C ARG A 12 -8.14 3.95 5.85
N MET A 13 -9.02 3.76 4.87
CA MET A 13 -9.32 2.44 4.31
C MET A 13 -8.16 1.90 3.46
N GLY A 14 -7.48 2.77 2.71
CA GLY A 14 -6.30 2.39 1.92
C GLY A 14 -5.18 1.83 2.81
N GLN A 15 -4.94 2.45 3.97
CA GLN A 15 -3.99 1.97 4.96
C GLN A 15 -4.42 0.64 5.61
N ALA A 16 -5.71 0.46 5.89
CA ALA A 16 -6.24 -0.81 6.39
C ALA A 16 -6.07 -1.95 5.37
N LEU A 17 -6.35 -1.69 4.09
CA LEU A 17 -6.15 -2.65 3.00
C LEU A 17 -4.67 -2.95 2.77
N LEU A 18 -3.79 -1.94 2.85
CA LEU A 18 -2.35 -2.12 2.78
C LEU A 18 -1.88 -3.14 3.81
N LYS A 19 -2.28 -2.97 5.08
CA LYS A 19 -1.98 -3.92 6.15
C LYS A 19 -2.49 -5.32 5.84
N ALA A 20 -3.74 -5.45 5.41
CA ALA A 20 -4.35 -6.75 5.10
C ALA A 20 -3.63 -7.47 3.93
N VAL A 21 -3.18 -6.73 2.91
CA VAL A 21 -2.40 -7.30 1.81
C VAL A 21 -1.05 -7.80 2.29
N LEU A 22 -0.36 -7.04 3.16
CA LEU A 22 0.94 -7.44 3.71
C LEU A 22 0.86 -8.66 4.64
N GLU A 23 -0.29 -8.88 5.28
CA GLU A 23 -0.54 -10.04 6.15
C GLU A 23 -1.05 -11.27 5.37
N CYS A 24 -1.31 -11.15 4.06
CA CYS A 24 -1.87 -12.23 3.23
C CYS A 24 -0.77 -12.93 2.42
N PRO A 25 -0.38 -14.18 2.74
CA PRO A 25 0.71 -14.88 2.04
C PRO A 25 0.43 -15.16 0.56
N GLU A 26 -0.84 -15.16 0.17
CA GLU A 26 -1.27 -15.41 -1.21
C GLU A 26 -1.26 -14.15 -2.07
N ALA A 27 -1.05 -12.97 -1.47
CA ALA A 27 -1.10 -11.67 -2.12
C ALA A 27 0.25 -10.96 -2.11
N VAL A 28 0.45 -10.11 -3.12
CA VAL A 28 1.60 -9.21 -3.23
C VAL A 28 1.11 -7.83 -3.62
N LEU A 29 1.53 -6.82 -2.87
CA LEU A 29 1.27 -5.42 -3.22
C LEU A 29 2.09 -5.04 -4.46
N SER A 30 1.41 -4.57 -5.51
CA SER A 30 2.04 -4.09 -6.75
C SER A 30 2.20 -2.58 -6.80
N GLY A 31 1.52 -1.83 -5.93
CA GLY A 31 1.64 -0.38 -5.85
C GLY A 31 0.40 0.27 -5.24
N GLY A 32 0.51 1.58 -5.00
CA GLY A 32 -0.56 2.40 -4.46
C GLY A 32 -0.72 3.70 -5.25
N VAL A 33 -1.95 4.20 -5.31
CA VAL A 33 -2.30 5.48 -5.94
C VAL A 33 -2.84 6.42 -4.88
N ALA A 34 -2.30 7.63 -4.85
CA ALA A 34 -2.79 8.74 -4.03
C ALA A 34 -3.41 9.82 -4.92
N ARG A 35 -4.06 10.81 -4.29
CA ARG A 35 -4.55 11.99 -5.02
C ARG A 35 -3.37 12.75 -5.65
N PRO A 36 -3.54 13.37 -6.83
CA PRO A 36 -2.55 14.29 -7.39
C PRO A 36 -2.18 15.37 -6.37
N GLY A 37 -0.87 15.63 -6.22
CA GLY A 37 -0.35 16.59 -5.25
C GLY A 37 -0.31 16.10 -3.80
N SER A 38 -0.69 14.84 -3.52
CA SER A 38 -0.50 14.26 -2.18
C SER A 38 0.99 14.21 -1.83
N PRO A 39 1.39 14.56 -0.60
CA PRO A 39 2.77 14.38 -0.13
C PRO A 39 3.20 12.90 -0.07
N ASP A 40 2.25 11.97 -0.18
CA ASP A 40 2.53 10.53 -0.21
C ASP A 40 3.01 10.04 -1.59
N VAL A 41 2.84 10.82 -2.65
CA VAL A 41 3.33 10.44 -3.99
C VAL A 41 4.85 10.42 -4.00
N GLY A 42 5.43 9.31 -4.48
CA GLY A 42 6.89 9.12 -4.54
C GLY A 42 7.52 8.68 -3.23
N ARG A 43 6.76 8.58 -2.13
CA ARG A 43 7.23 7.92 -0.91
C ARG A 43 7.21 6.41 -1.09
N ALA A 44 8.25 5.74 -0.56
CA ALA A 44 8.24 4.30 -0.44
C ALA A 44 7.07 3.86 0.45
N LEU A 45 6.41 2.77 0.07
CA LEU A 45 5.45 2.12 0.96
C LEU A 45 6.26 1.35 2.01
N MET A 46 5.76 1.28 3.23
CA MET A 46 6.47 0.66 4.34
C MET A 46 5.77 -0.65 4.70
N ALA A 47 6.56 -1.69 4.91
CA ALA A 47 6.11 -2.92 5.54
C ALA A 47 5.77 -2.68 7.03
N LEU A 48 5.12 -3.66 7.66
CA LEU A 48 4.68 -3.55 9.05
C LEU A 48 5.84 -3.45 10.06
N ASP A 49 7.01 -3.93 9.68
CA ASP A 49 8.26 -3.85 10.46
C ASP A 49 9.04 -2.54 10.22
N GLY A 50 8.52 -1.65 9.37
CA GLY A 50 9.14 -0.37 9.04
C GLY A 50 10.18 -0.44 7.91
N THR A 51 10.33 -1.59 7.23
CA THR A 51 11.18 -1.67 6.04
C THR A 51 10.50 -1.07 4.81
N PRO A 52 11.23 -0.37 3.92
CA PRO A 52 10.70 0.06 2.63
C PRO A 52 10.39 -1.15 1.73
N LEU A 53 9.21 -1.15 1.09
CA LEU A 53 8.75 -2.12 0.09
C LEU A 53 9.29 -1.81 -1.31
#